data_AF-A0A9N9KSE4-F1
#
_entry.id   AF-A0A9N9KSE4-F1
#
_cell.length_a   1.000
_cell.length_b   1.000
_cell.length_c   1.000
_cell.angle_alpha   90.00
_cell.angle_beta   90.00
_cell.angle_gamma   90.00
#
_symmetry.space_group_name_H-M   'P 1'
#
loop_
_entity.id
_entity.type
_entity.pdbx_description
1 polymer ?
#
loop_
_entity_poly.entity_id
_entity_poly.type
_entity_poly.pdbx_seq_one_letter_code
_entity_poly.pdbx_strand_id
1 'polypeptide(L)'
;MSHLSNPLATADQLYQRSNALPIEIQDSIRFYTARLTQAAGILLRLPQDITAQANVLLFRYWVVDDLMAHEFSDVSAATVYLTAKISAEPRSLRSITNVYAYLLSSPSLSLSKKPGSSSDGDGNAKVDPESYYLSEGTYITTRNRILNIEGQILNALGFVTHVALPHPLAITYLQTLDVFSNTNGKGKELARRTVEWLNTALLSPQMLYLTHQPASLATAAIYLAARETGVKMPDVEWWEVFDCEREELGLGVREEVKYLDGGGVVDEEDEMARLMDEKAGA
;
A
#
# COMPACT_ATOMS: atom_id res chain seq x y z
N MET A 1 7.29 -13.76 -21.33
CA MET A 1 5.99 -13.62 -20.65
C MET A 1 6.09 -13.47 -19.13
N SER A 2 7.27 -13.61 -18.51
CA SER A 2 7.49 -13.46 -17.06
C SER A 2 7.31 -12.04 -16.50
N HIS A 3 7.24 -11.02 -17.36
CA HIS A 3 7.10 -9.61 -16.93
C HIS A 3 5.65 -9.16 -16.73
N LEU A 4 4.68 -10.01 -17.09
CA LEU A 4 3.24 -9.67 -17.03
C LEU A 4 2.52 -10.38 -15.89
N SER A 5 3.13 -11.40 -15.29
CA SER A 5 2.58 -12.15 -14.18
C SER A 5 3.39 -11.93 -12.90
N ASN A 6 2.71 -12.08 -11.77
CA ASN A 6 3.33 -12.04 -10.45
C ASN A 6 3.29 -13.44 -9.81
N PRO A 7 4.30 -13.79 -8.98
CA PRO A 7 4.17 -14.92 -8.06
C PRO A 7 3.01 -14.64 -7.10
N LEU A 8 2.09 -15.60 -7.00
CA LEU A 8 0.93 -15.51 -6.11
C LEU A 8 1.21 -16.22 -4.79
N ALA A 9 0.67 -15.67 -3.71
CA ALA A 9 0.66 -16.32 -2.41
C ALA A 9 -0.38 -17.45 -2.41
N THR A 10 0.01 -18.62 -1.92
CA THR A 10 -0.91 -19.74 -1.72
C THR A 10 -1.76 -19.52 -0.47
N ALA A 11 -2.96 -20.12 -0.43
CA ALA A 11 -3.83 -20.05 0.74
C ALA A 11 -3.10 -20.52 2.02
N ASP A 12 -2.31 -21.59 1.93
CA ASP A 12 -1.52 -22.10 3.05
C ASP A 12 -0.50 -21.08 3.56
N GLN A 13 0.17 -20.33 2.68
CA GLN A 13 1.10 -19.26 3.09
C GLN A 13 0.40 -18.11 3.80
N LEU A 14 -0.87 -17.85 3.47
CA LEU A 14 -1.68 -16.83 4.14
C LEU A 14 -2.24 -17.36 5.48
N TYR A 15 -2.64 -18.63 5.55
CA TYR A 15 -3.23 -19.25 6.74
C TYR A 15 -2.22 -19.67 7.81
N GLN A 16 -1.02 -20.13 7.42
CA GLN A 16 0.04 -20.55 8.35
C GLN A 16 0.57 -19.40 9.22
N ARG A 17 0.07 -18.18 9.01
CA ARG A 17 0.42 -16.97 9.73
C ARG A 17 -0.54 -16.72 10.89
N SER A 18 -0.64 -17.69 11.81
CA SER A 18 -1.11 -17.39 13.15
C SER A 18 -0.01 -16.61 13.89
N ASN A 19 0.14 -15.33 13.54
CA ASN A 19 0.89 -14.43 14.41
C ASN A 19 0.17 -14.37 15.76
N ALA A 20 0.90 -14.11 16.84
CA ALA A 20 0.31 -14.00 18.18
C ALA A 20 -0.68 -12.82 18.30
N LEU A 21 -0.75 -11.95 17.29
CA LEU A 21 -1.62 -10.77 17.26
C LEU A 21 -2.99 -11.09 16.65
N PRO A 22 -4.07 -10.53 17.21
CA PRO A 22 -5.37 -10.46 16.57
C PRO A 22 -5.30 -9.98 15.11
N ILE A 23 -6.17 -10.54 14.26
CA ILE A 23 -6.18 -10.24 12.82
C ILE A 23 -6.41 -8.75 12.53
N GLU A 24 -7.28 -8.11 13.30
CA GLU A 24 -7.60 -6.68 13.20
C GLU A 24 -6.34 -5.82 13.37
N ILE A 25 -5.55 -6.11 14.40
CA ILE A 25 -4.29 -5.40 14.67
C ILE A 25 -3.29 -5.61 13.53
N GLN A 26 -3.19 -6.83 13.01
CA GLN A 26 -2.33 -7.11 11.87
C GLN A 26 -2.76 -6.30 10.64
N ASP A 27 -4.07 -6.17 10.41
CA ASP A 27 -4.64 -5.43 9.30
C ASP A 27 -4.42 -3.91 9.48
N SER A 28 -4.57 -3.37 10.69
CA SER A 28 -4.25 -1.97 10.98
C SER A 28 -2.76 -1.68 10.73
N ILE A 29 -1.85 -2.57 11.17
CA ILE A 29 -0.40 -2.43 10.94
C ILE A 29 -0.09 -2.45 9.44
N ARG A 30 -0.68 -3.39 8.69
CA ARG A 30 -0.51 -3.51 7.24
C ARG A 30 -0.97 -2.25 6.52
N PHE A 31 -2.18 -1.80 6.81
CA PHE A 31 -2.76 -0.59 6.23
C PHE A 31 -1.91 0.65 6.56
N TYR A 32 -1.54 0.81 7.83
CA TYR A 32 -0.72 1.91 8.31
C TYR A 32 0.63 1.97 7.57
N THR A 33 1.31 0.83 7.46
CA THR A 33 2.64 0.77 6.87
C THR A 33 2.60 0.95 5.36
N ALA A 34 1.58 0.42 4.68
CA ALA A 34 1.36 0.67 3.26
C ALA A 34 1.07 2.15 2.99
N ARG A 35 0.31 2.81 3.87
CA ARG A 35 0.06 4.25 3.80
C ARG A 35 1.32 5.07 4.07
N LEU A 36 2.13 4.66 5.06
CA LEU A 36 3.42 5.28 5.35
C LEU A 36 4.37 5.19 4.15
N THR A 37 4.42 4.04 3.49
CA THR A 37 5.21 3.79 2.27
C THR A 37 4.75 4.72 1.13
N GLN A 38 3.44 4.88 0.93
CA GLN A 38 2.90 5.82 -0.06
C GLN A 38 3.26 7.27 0.26
N ALA A 39 3.12 7.69 1.53
CA ALA A 39 3.48 9.04 1.96
C ALA A 39 4.98 9.33 1.77
N ALA A 40 5.84 8.35 2.07
CA ALA A 40 7.28 8.44 1.82
C ALA A 40 7.59 8.60 0.32
N GLY A 41 6.94 7.82 -0.54
CA GLY A 41 7.06 7.96 -2.00
C GLY A 41 6.76 9.38 -2.49
N ILE A 42 5.66 9.97 -2.01
CA ILE A 42 5.27 11.35 -2.36
C ILE A 42 6.32 12.37 -1.91
N LEU A 43 6.78 12.30 -0.65
CA LEU A 43 7.77 13.25 -0.12
C LEU A 43 9.15 13.09 -0.78
N LEU A 44 9.52 11.87 -1.17
CA LEU A 44 10.71 11.57 -1.95
C LEU A 44 10.56 11.89 -3.44
N ARG A 45 9.36 12.34 -3.88
CA ARG A 45 9.01 12.59 -5.28
C ARG A 45 9.33 11.39 -6.16
N LEU A 46 9.05 10.19 -5.68
CA LEU A 46 9.15 8.98 -6.48
C LEU A 46 7.90 8.84 -7.35
N PRO A 47 8.02 8.39 -8.61
CA PRO A 47 6.84 8.05 -9.39
C PRO A 47 6.06 6.89 -8.75
N GLN A 48 4.75 6.86 -9.06
CA GLN A 48 3.79 5.97 -8.39
C GLN A 48 4.09 4.49 -8.64
N ASP A 49 4.69 4.16 -9.78
CA ASP A 49 5.10 2.80 -10.11
C ASP A 49 6.15 2.28 -9.12
N ILE A 50 7.18 3.06 -8.79
CA ILE A 50 8.22 2.66 -7.81
C ILE A 50 7.60 2.46 -6.43
N THR A 51 6.72 3.38 -6.02
CA THR A 51 6.07 3.34 -4.70
C THR A 51 5.07 2.18 -4.59
N ALA A 52 4.33 1.90 -5.66
CA ALA A 52 3.44 0.74 -5.74
C ALA A 52 4.21 -0.58 -5.69
N GLN A 53 5.34 -0.69 -6.41
CA GLN A 53 6.22 -1.86 -6.33
C GLN A 53 6.74 -2.05 -4.90
N ALA A 54 7.08 -0.96 -4.19
CA ALA A 54 7.51 -1.03 -2.80
C ALA A 54 6.43 -1.65 -1.90
N ASN A 55 5.17 -1.22 -2.02
CA ASN A 55 4.07 -1.83 -1.27
C ASN A 55 3.90 -3.33 -1.57
N VAL A 56 4.01 -3.74 -2.83
CA VAL A 56 3.90 -5.16 -3.18
C VAL A 56 5.04 -5.98 -2.57
N LEU A 57 6.28 -5.49 -2.63
CA LEU A 57 7.42 -6.18 -2.04
C LEU A 57 7.35 -6.23 -0.50
N LEU A 58 6.83 -5.17 0.13
CA LEU A 58 6.56 -5.13 1.57
C LEU A 58 5.63 -6.27 1.98
N PHE A 59 4.49 -6.42 1.29
CA PHE A 59 3.56 -7.51 1.58
C PHE A 59 4.14 -8.88 1.26
N ARG A 60 4.95 -9.02 0.19
CA ARG A 60 5.62 -10.30 -0.10
C ARG A 60 6.62 -10.69 0.98
N TYR A 61 7.36 -9.72 1.52
CA TYR A 61 8.25 -9.95 2.65
C TYR A 61 7.46 -10.42 3.87
N TRP A 62 6.34 -9.77 4.17
CA TRP A 62 5.36 -10.21 5.17
C TRP A 62 4.49 -11.39 4.73
N VAL A 63 4.84 -12.12 3.67
CA VAL A 63 4.33 -13.47 3.42
C VAL A 63 5.39 -14.52 3.80
N VAL A 64 6.66 -14.13 3.91
CA VAL A 64 7.77 -15.00 4.35
C VAL A 64 8.16 -14.81 5.82
N ASP A 65 8.25 -13.57 6.31
CA ASP A 65 8.75 -13.25 7.65
C ASP A 65 7.65 -12.78 8.63
N ASP A 66 7.91 -12.82 9.93
CA ASP A 66 6.97 -12.35 10.96
C ASP A 66 6.76 -10.83 10.87
N LEU A 67 5.51 -10.39 11.00
CA LEU A 67 5.13 -8.98 11.03
C LEU A 67 5.89 -8.23 12.13
N MET A 68 6.12 -8.90 13.28
CA MET A 68 6.79 -8.31 14.46
C MET A 68 8.31 -8.47 14.48
N ALA A 69 8.92 -9.06 13.45
CA ALA A 69 10.37 -9.28 13.41
C ALA A 69 11.18 -7.97 13.43
N HIS A 70 10.64 -6.93 12.79
CA HIS A 70 11.28 -5.62 12.63
C HIS A 70 10.26 -4.49 12.79
N GLU A 71 10.74 -3.29 13.12
CA GLU A 71 9.90 -2.11 13.20
C GLU A 71 9.30 -1.80 11.82
N PHE A 72 7.98 -1.68 11.72
CA PHE A 72 7.28 -1.56 10.43
C PHE A 72 7.73 -0.32 9.63
N SER A 73 8.09 0.76 10.33
CA SER A 73 8.65 1.99 9.76
C SER A 73 9.99 1.73 9.05
N ASP A 74 10.87 0.94 9.66
CA ASP A 74 12.16 0.56 9.10
C ASP A 74 11.99 -0.41 7.92
N VAL A 75 11.06 -1.38 8.01
CA VAL A 75 10.76 -2.29 6.90
C VAL A 75 10.23 -1.51 5.70
N SER A 76 9.33 -0.56 5.93
CA SER A 76 8.84 0.37 4.91
C SER A 76 9.99 1.16 4.28
N ALA A 77 10.86 1.77 5.09
CA ALA A 77 12.01 2.55 4.61
C ALA A 77 13.00 1.71 3.80
N ALA A 78 13.30 0.50 4.27
CA ALA A 78 14.17 -0.45 3.57
C ALA A 78 13.56 -0.90 2.24
N THR A 79 12.25 -1.13 2.19
CA THR A 79 11.57 -1.54 0.96
C THR A 79 11.55 -0.40 -0.07
N VAL A 80 11.27 0.84 0.35
CA VAL A 80 11.34 2.03 -0.53
C VAL A 80 12.77 2.26 -1.01
N TYR A 81 13.77 2.11 -0.14
CA TYR A 81 15.16 2.21 -0.53
C TYR A 81 15.54 1.18 -1.58
N LEU A 82 15.18 -0.09 -1.34
CA LEU A 82 15.46 -1.20 -2.24
C LEU A 82 14.86 -0.96 -3.62
N THR A 83 13.58 -0.61 -3.71
CA THR A 83 12.91 -0.37 -4.99
C THR A 83 13.44 0.86 -5.70
N ALA A 84 13.64 1.97 -5.00
CA ALA A 84 14.23 3.17 -5.59
C ALA A 84 15.64 2.89 -6.12
N LYS A 85 16.47 2.14 -5.36
CA LYS A 85 17.85 1.81 -5.73
C LYS A 85 17.95 1.05 -7.05
N ILE A 86 17.04 0.12 -7.31
CA ILE A 86 17.03 -0.67 -8.56
C ILE A 86 16.28 0.00 -9.72
N SER A 87 15.55 1.07 -9.43
CA SER A 87 14.77 1.83 -10.41
C SER A 87 15.62 2.84 -11.20
N ALA A 88 14.98 3.57 -12.11
CA ALA A 88 15.58 4.70 -12.82
C ALA A 88 15.81 5.94 -11.93
N GLU A 89 15.19 6.02 -10.75
CA GLU A 89 15.28 7.16 -9.83
C GLU A 89 15.80 6.76 -8.43
N PRO A 90 17.10 6.43 -8.30
CA PRO A 90 17.68 6.10 -7.00
C PRO A 90 17.63 7.29 -6.05
N ARG A 91 17.26 7.02 -4.79
CA ARG A 91 17.26 8.01 -3.70
C ARG A 91 18.35 7.69 -2.70
N SER A 92 18.97 8.73 -2.14
CA SER A 92 20.01 8.56 -1.12
C SER A 92 19.40 8.10 0.20
N LEU A 93 20.10 7.26 0.94
CA LEU A 93 19.67 6.83 2.28
C LEU A 93 19.40 8.02 3.20
N ARG A 94 20.19 9.10 3.09
CA ARG A 94 19.97 10.31 3.88
C ARG A 94 18.64 10.99 3.58
N SER A 95 18.23 11.02 2.31
CA SER A 95 16.91 11.53 1.94
C SER A 95 15.79 10.67 2.53
N ILE A 96 15.94 9.35 2.47
CA ILE A 96 14.96 8.40 3.02
C ILE A 96 14.87 8.55 4.53
N THR A 97 15.99 8.51 5.26
CA THR A 97 15.99 8.66 6.72
C THR A 97 15.37 9.99 7.15
N ASN A 98 15.64 11.09 6.43
CA ASN A 98 15.04 12.39 6.76
C ASN A 98 13.53 12.39 6.54
N VAL A 99 13.05 11.79 5.43
CA VAL A 99 11.61 11.69 5.15
C VAL A 99 10.91 10.83 6.18
N TYR A 100 11.45 9.67 6.55
CA TYR A 100 10.84 8.81 7.57
C TYR A 100 10.87 9.47 8.95
N ALA A 101 11.96 10.13 9.29
CA ALA A 101 12.06 10.87 10.54
C ALA A 101 11.02 12.03 10.60
N TYR A 102 10.80 12.73 9.48
CA TYR A 102 9.72 13.73 9.35
C TYR A 102 8.33 13.08 9.47
N LEU A 103 8.06 12.00 8.75
CA LEU A 103 6.76 11.31 8.77
C LEU A 103 6.39 10.79 10.16
N LEU A 104 7.36 10.22 10.87
CA LEU A 104 7.18 9.72 12.25
C LEU A 104 7.03 10.84 13.28
N SER A 105 7.61 12.02 13.01
CA SER A 105 7.38 13.23 13.84
C SER A 105 6.05 13.93 13.55
N SER A 106 5.44 13.64 12.39
CA SER A 106 4.23 14.34 11.95
C SER A 106 2.99 13.78 12.66
N PRO A 107 2.20 14.64 13.33
CA PRO A 107 0.99 14.21 14.03
C PRO A 107 -0.11 13.65 13.10
N SER A 108 -0.01 13.84 11.78
CA SER A 108 -1.01 13.38 10.81
C SER A 108 -0.90 11.91 10.43
N LEU A 109 0.25 11.28 10.72
CA LEU A 109 0.51 9.86 10.49
C LEU A 109 0.89 9.15 11.78
N SER A 110 0.70 9.79 12.93
CA SER A 110 0.83 9.11 14.22
C SER A 110 -0.45 8.31 14.48
N LEU A 111 -0.29 7.04 14.83
CA LEU A 111 -1.37 6.13 15.26
C LEU A 111 -2.11 6.61 16.53
N SER A 112 -1.69 7.74 17.12
CA SER A 112 -2.06 8.17 18.48
C SER A 112 -2.96 9.42 18.54
N LYS A 113 -3.38 10.02 17.43
CA LYS A 113 -4.28 11.19 17.46
C LYS A 113 -5.72 10.85 17.06
N LYS A 114 -6.62 10.91 18.06
CA LYS A 114 -8.07 10.81 17.91
C LYS A 114 -8.61 11.71 16.79
N PRO A 115 -9.46 11.22 15.88
CA PRO A 115 -10.22 12.05 14.96
C PRO A 115 -11.40 12.66 15.75
N GLY A 116 -11.15 13.73 16.51
CA GLY A 116 -12.22 14.38 17.27
C GLY A 116 -11.81 15.38 18.34
N SER A 117 -10.52 15.56 18.66
CA SER A 117 -10.13 16.66 19.55
C SER A 117 -10.06 17.98 18.78
N SER A 118 -11.22 18.51 18.41
CA SER A 118 -11.42 19.95 18.25
C SER A 118 -11.35 20.61 19.63
N SER A 119 -10.15 20.68 20.20
CA SER A 119 -9.87 21.68 21.24
C SER A 119 -9.26 22.88 20.54
N ASP A 120 -10.11 23.84 20.23
CA ASP A 120 -9.74 25.23 20.00
C ASP A 120 -8.86 25.69 21.17
N GLY A 121 -7.54 25.76 20.95
CA GLY A 121 -6.59 26.12 21.98
C GLY A 121 -5.18 25.63 21.66
N ASP A 122 -4.45 26.45 20.91
CA ASP A 122 -2.99 26.61 20.96
C ASP A 122 -2.12 25.33 20.83
N GLY A 123 -1.64 25.05 19.61
CA GLY A 123 -0.65 23.97 19.42
C GLY A 123 -0.57 23.31 18.05
N ASN A 124 -1.23 23.83 17.01
CA ASN A 124 -0.88 23.45 15.63
C ASN A 124 0.40 24.19 15.22
N ALA A 125 1.51 23.89 15.90
CA ALA A 125 2.82 24.30 15.46
C ALA A 125 3.01 23.67 14.08
N LYS A 126 2.88 24.47 13.02
CA LYS A 126 3.39 24.11 11.71
C LYS A 126 4.84 23.72 11.93
N VAL A 127 5.12 22.42 11.91
CA VAL A 127 6.48 21.93 12.01
C VAL A 127 7.15 22.39 10.73
N ASP A 128 8.00 23.42 10.81
CA ASP A 128 8.72 23.95 9.67
C ASP A 128 9.58 22.81 9.08
N PRO A 129 9.28 22.31 7.86
CA PRO A 129 9.97 21.15 7.31
C PRO A 129 11.49 21.39 7.15
N GLU A 130 11.89 22.65 7.01
CA GLU A 130 13.29 23.07 6.87
C GLU A 130 14.07 23.06 8.20
N SER A 131 13.37 23.03 9.35
CA SER A 131 14.00 22.94 10.67
C SER A 131 14.38 21.50 11.05
N TYR A 132 13.95 20.51 10.26
CA TYR A 132 14.16 19.10 10.57
C TYR A 132 15.60 18.67 10.27
N TYR A 133 16.40 18.51 11.31
CA TYR A 133 17.77 18.02 11.21
C TYR A 133 17.94 16.68 11.94
N LEU A 134 18.32 15.64 11.18
CA LEU A 134 18.70 14.36 11.75
C LEU A 134 20.16 14.43 12.21
N SER A 135 20.40 14.16 13.50
CA SER A 135 21.76 14.10 14.04
C SER A 135 22.59 13.04 13.33
N GLU A 136 23.90 13.27 13.19
CA GLU A 136 24.76 12.33 12.45
C GLU A 136 24.82 10.94 13.10
N GLY A 137 24.80 10.88 14.45
CA GLY A 137 24.78 9.61 15.18
C GLY A 137 23.47 8.82 14.96
N THR A 138 22.33 9.52 14.96
CA THR A 138 21.03 8.90 14.66
C THR A 138 20.98 8.42 13.22
N TYR A 139 21.45 9.24 12.28
CA TYR A 139 21.52 8.89 10.87
C TYR A 139 22.32 7.61 10.63
N ILE A 140 23.53 7.50 11.18
CA ILE A 140 24.38 6.30 11.01
C ILE A 140 23.69 5.05 11.57
N THR A 141 23.05 5.16 12.73
CA THR A 141 22.34 4.04 13.37
C THR A 141 21.15 3.57 12.53
N THR A 142 20.27 4.49 12.12
CA THR A 142 19.11 4.18 11.29
C THR A 142 19.53 3.64 9.91
N ARG A 143 20.56 4.23 9.31
CA ARG A 143 21.13 3.75 8.03
C ARG A 143 21.57 2.29 8.12
N ASN A 144 22.28 1.91 9.18
CA ASN A 144 22.74 0.53 9.36
C ASN A 144 21.57 -0.44 9.58
N ARG A 145 20.52 -0.02 10.30
CA ARG A 145 19.28 -0.79 10.46
C ARG A 145 18.61 -1.04 9.11
N ILE A 146 18.41 0.01 8.31
CA ILE A 146 17.81 -0.06 6.97
C ILE A 146 18.59 -1.01 6.06
N LEU A 147 19.93 -0.92 6.05
CA LEU A 147 20.77 -1.79 5.22
C LEU A 147 20.73 -3.26 5.64
N ASN A 148 20.60 -3.54 6.94
CA ASN A 148 20.45 -4.91 7.42
C ASN A 148 19.10 -5.50 6.98
N ILE A 149 18.02 -4.75 7.20
CA ILE A 149 16.66 -5.15 6.82
C ILE A 149 16.53 -5.31 5.31
N GLU A 150 17.17 -4.45 4.51
CA GLU A 150 17.25 -4.62 3.06
C GLU A 150 17.82 -6.00 2.68
N GLY A 151 18.90 -6.43 3.33
CA GLY A 151 19.49 -7.75 3.10
C GLY A 151 18.54 -8.89 3.46
N GLN A 152 17.79 -8.75 4.56
CA GLN A 152 16.79 -9.73 4.99
C GLN A 152 15.61 -9.80 4.01
N ILE A 153 15.11 -8.65 3.53
CA ILE A 153 14.05 -8.58 2.51
C ILE A 153 14.51 -9.29 1.23
N LEU A 154 15.71 -9.00 0.73
CA LEU A 154 16.24 -9.63 -0.47
C LEU A 154 16.37 -11.15 -0.32
N ASN A 155 16.84 -11.61 0.84
CA ASN A 155 16.97 -13.04 1.14
C ASN A 155 15.60 -13.72 1.21
N ALA A 156 14.63 -13.13 1.92
CA ALA A 156 13.28 -13.65 2.05
C ALA A 156 12.57 -13.76 0.69
N LEU A 157 12.79 -12.79 -0.20
CA LEU A 157 12.21 -12.77 -1.55
C LEU A 157 12.99 -13.63 -2.56
N GLY A 158 14.09 -14.27 -2.16
CA GLY A 158 14.96 -15.02 -3.08
C GLY A 158 15.49 -14.16 -4.23
N PHE A 159 15.74 -12.87 -3.96
CA PHE A 159 16.13 -11.85 -4.96
C PHE A 159 15.10 -11.59 -6.08
N VAL A 160 13.86 -12.06 -5.94
CA VAL A 160 12.77 -11.78 -6.89
C VAL A 160 12.12 -10.44 -6.53
N THR A 161 12.72 -9.36 -7.05
CA THR A 161 12.23 -7.98 -6.83
C THR A 161 11.28 -7.48 -7.92
N HIS A 162 11.09 -8.24 -8.99
CA HIS A 162 10.21 -7.86 -10.09
C HIS A 162 8.73 -7.86 -9.66
N VAL A 163 8.01 -6.80 -10.02
CA VAL A 163 6.58 -6.64 -9.78
C VAL A 163 5.92 -6.10 -11.04
N ALA A 164 4.98 -6.86 -11.59
CA ALA A 164 4.08 -6.38 -12.64
C ALA A 164 2.91 -5.62 -12.00
N LEU A 165 2.75 -4.35 -12.36
CA LEU A 165 1.64 -3.52 -11.88
C LEU A 165 0.45 -3.55 -12.85
N PRO A 166 -0.80 -3.50 -12.36
CA PRO A 166 -2.00 -3.52 -13.18
C PRO A 166 -2.29 -2.18 -13.88
N HIS A 167 -1.69 -1.07 -13.45
CA HIS A 167 -2.02 0.28 -13.97
C HIS A 167 -1.83 0.43 -15.48
N PRO A 168 -0.71 -0.01 -16.10
CA PRO A 168 -0.57 0.07 -17.55
C PRO A 168 -1.59 -0.80 -18.29
N LEU A 169 -1.87 -2.01 -17.77
CA LEU A 169 -2.86 -2.93 -18.33
C LEU A 169 -4.26 -2.32 -18.29
N ALA A 170 -4.64 -1.68 -17.19
CA ALA A 170 -5.94 -1.03 -17.05
C ALA A 170 -6.15 0.07 -18.12
N ILE A 171 -5.12 0.85 -18.42
CA ILE A 171 -5.21 1.86 -19.50
C ILE A 171 -5.35 1.18 -20.87
N THR A 172 -4.59 0.12 -21.15
CA THR A 172 -4.73 -0.65 -22.38
C THR A 172 -6.13 -1.25 -22.51
N TYR A 173 -6.68 -1.84 -21.45
CA TYR A 173 -8.03 -2.41 -21.46
C TYR A 173 -9.11 -1.34 -21.71
N LEU A 174 -9.01 -0.18 -21.05
CA LEU A 174 -9.90 0.96 -21.31
C LEU A 174 -9.82 1.46 -22.76
N GLN A 175 -8.64 1.43 -23.38
CA GLN A 175 -8.47 1.75 -24.80
C GLN A 175 -9.10 0.69 -25.70
N THR A 176 -8.93 -0.60 -25.40
CA THR A 176 -9.53 -1.69 -26.19
C THR A 176 -11.05 -1.71 -26.10
N LEU A 177 -11.63 -1.27 -24.98
CA LEU A 177 -13.08 -1.10 -24.80
C LEU A 177 -13.61 0.19 -25.43
N ASP A 178 -12.76 0.98 -26.09
CA ASP A 178 -13.07 2.26 -26.74
C ASP A 178 -13.80 3.27 -25.83
N VAL A 179 -13.51 3.19 -24.52
CA VAL A 179 -14.14 4.04 -23.49
C VAL A 179 -13.81 5.52 -23.68
N PHE A 180 -12.64 5.83 -24.25
CA PHE A 180 -12.21 7.20 -24.47
C PHE A 180 -12.95 7.88 -25.63
N SER A 181 -13.44 7.13 -26.62
CA SER A 181 -14.15 7.67 -27.78
C SER A 181 -15.67 7.62 -27.60
N ASN A 182 -16.20 6.55 -27.00
CA ASN A 182 -17.62 6.22 -27.01
C ASN A 182 -18.44 6.90 -25.87
N THR A 183 -17.78 7.39 -24.80
CA THR A 183 -18.48 7.77 -23.55
C THR A 183 -18.67 9.27 -23.34
N ASN A 184 -18.94 10.08 -24.38
CA ASN A 184 -19.32 11.50 -24.26
C ASN A 184 -18.49 12.32 -23.23
N GLY A 185 -17.16 12.08 -23.16
CA GLY A 185 -16.25 12.75 -22.22
C GLY A 185 -16.12 12.14 -20.81
N LYS A 186 -16.96 11.17 -20.41
CA LYS A 186 -16.85 10.47 -19.12
C LYS A 186 -15.75 9.41 -19.08
N GLY A 187 -15.16 9.04 -20.22
CA GLY A 187 -14.09 8.03 -20.27
C GLY A 187 -12.86 8.41 -19.45
N LYS A 188 -12.53 9.71 -19.37
CA LYS A 188 -11.44 10.20 -18.51
C LYS A 188 -11.74 10.04 -17.02
N GLU A 189 -12.99 10.27 -16.62
CA GLU A 189 -13.45 10.08 -15.24
C GLU A 189 -13.38 8.60 -14.85
N LEU A 190 -13.84 7.71 -15.73
CA LEU A 190 -13.72 6.27 -15.55
C LEU A 190 -12.26 5.81 -15.41
N ALA A 191 -11.36 6.31 -16.26
CA ALA A 191 -9.95 5.98 -16.19
C ALA A 191 -9.31 6.45 -14.87
N ARG A 192 -9.62 7.68 -14.44
CA ARG A 192 -9.17 8.20 -13.14
C ARG A 192 -9.67 7.32 -12.00
N ARG A 193 -10.97 7.01 -11.98
CA ARG A 193 -11.59 6.20 -10.93
C ARG A 193 -11.03 4.77 -10.89
N THR A 194 -10.71 4.21 -12.06
CA THR A 194 -10.02 2.91 -12.16
C THR A 194 -8.65 2.95 -11.48
N VAL A 195 -7.85 3.99 -11.74
CA VAL A 195 -6.54 4.17 -11.10
C VAL A 195 -6.66 4.38 -9.60
N GLU A 196 -7.67 5.13 -9.15
CA GLU A 196 -7.97 5.30 -7.72
C GLU A 196 -8.25 3.95 -7.07
N TRP A 197 -9.06 3.09 -7.69
CA TRP A 197 -9.32 1.73 -7.19
C TRP A 197 -8.07 0.87 -7.09
N LEU A 198 -7.20 0.92 -8.10
CA LEU A 198 -5.92 0.20 -8.07
C LEU A 198 -5.00 0.72 -6.95
N ASN A 199 -4.99 2.04 -6.72
CA ASN A 199 -4.21 2.62 -5.63
C ASN A 199 -4.78 2.28 -4.25
N THR A 200 -6.11 2.19 -4.12
CA THR A 200 -6.76 1.71 -2.91
C THR A 200 -6.37 0.26 -2.62
N ALA A 201 -6.44 -0.61 -3.62
CA ALA A 201 -6.06 -2.03 -3.50
C ALA A 201 -4.60 -2.27 -3.06
N LEU A 202 -3.70 -1.29 -3.23
CA LEU A 202 -2.33 -1.34 -2.69
C LEU A 202 -2.24 -1.13 -1.17
N LEU A 203 -3.30 -0.60 -0.55
CA LEU A 203 -3.39 -0.37 0.89
C LEU A 203 -4.17 -1.48 1.60
N SER A 204 -4.91 -2.29 0.83
CA SER A 204 -5.73 -3.39 1.33
C SER A 204 -4.94 -4.37 2.20
N PRO A 205 -5.37 -4.64 3.45
CA PRO A 205 -4.74 -5.66 4.28
C PRO A 205 -4.94 -7.09 3.72
N GLN A 206 -5.89 -7.27 2.80
CA GLN A 206 -6.18 -8.53 2.12
C GLN A 206 -5.15 -8.90 1.04
N MET A 207 -4.12 -8.06 0.83
CA MET A 207 -2.98 -8.34 -0.05
C MET A 207 -3.40 -8.74 -1.48
N LEU A 208 -4.34 -8.02 -2.08
CA LEU A 208 -4.93 -8.33 -3.39
C LEU A 208 -3.89 -8.50 -4.50
N TYR A 209 -2.81 -7.71 -4.44
CA TYR A 209 -1.67 -7.77 -5.36
C TYR A 209 -0.84 -9.04 -5.26
N LEU A 210 -1.05 -9.86 -4.22
CA LEU A 210 -0.39 -11.14 -4.01
C LEU A 210 -1.33 -12.32 -4.29
N THR A 211 -2.65 -12.12 -4.26
CA THR A 211 -3.63 -13.19 -4.47
C THR A 211 -4.12 -13.27 -5.92
N HIS A 212 -4.15 -12.14 -6.64
CA HIS A 212 -4.67 -12.06 -7.99
C HIS A 212 -3.60 -11.58 -8.99
N GLN A 213 -3.75 -12.01 -10.25
CA GLN A 213 -2.88 -11.54 -11.33
C GLN A 213 -3.20 -10.09 -11.71
N PRO A 214 -2.23 -9.34 -12.27
CA PRO A 214 -2.45 -7.95 -12.68
C PRO A 214 -3.59 -7.76 -13.69
N ALA A 215 -3.82 -8.74 -14.56
CA ALA A 215 -4.93 -8.72 -15.53
C ALA A 215 -6.29 -8.70 -14.82
N SER A 216 -6.53 -9.64 -13.90
CA SER A 216 -7.76 -9.70 -13.10
C SER A 216 -7.98 -8.43 -12.27
N LEU A 217 -6.92 -7.90 -11.62
CA LEU A 217 -7.01 -6.66 -10.85
C LEU A 217 -7.39 -5.45 -11.72
N ALA A 218 -6.81 -5.33 -12.91
CA ALA A 218 -7.15 -4.26 -13.85
C ALA A 218 -8.61 -4.34 -14.30
N THR A 219 -9.07 -5.53 -14.67
CA THR A 219 -10.46 -5.77 -15.11
C THR A 219 -11.46 -5.51 -13.99
N ALA A 220 -11.19 -6.00 -12.78
CA ALA A 220 -12.04 -5.76 -11.60
C ALA A 220 -12.13 -4.26 -11.25
N ALA A 221 -11.01 -3.53 -11.30
CA ALA A 221 -10.99 -2.09 -11.05
C ALA A 221 -11.81 -1.32 -12.10
N ILE A 222 -11.72 -1.69 -13.39
CA ILE A 222 -12.52 -1.08 -14.46
C ILE A 222 -14.01 -1.36 -14.24
N TYR A 223 -14.37 -2.61 -13.90
CA TYR A 223 -15.75 -3.00 -13.64
C TYR A 223 -16.39 -2.18 -12.51
N LEU A 224 -15.67 -2.01 -11.39
CA LEU A 224 -16.14 -1.24 -10.24
C LEU A 224 -16.23 0.26 -10.55
N ALA A 225 -15.21 0.81 -11.21
CA ALA A 225 -15.21 2.20 -11.64
C ALA A 225 -16.35 2.52 -12.62
N ALA A 226 -16.68 1.60 -13.54
CA ALA A 226 -17.77 1.75 -14.48
C ALA A 226 -19.13 1.82 -13.79
N ARG A 227 -19.32 0.98 -12.77
CA ARG A 227 -20.55 0.95 -11.97
C ARG A 227 -20.77 2.25 -11.19
N GLU A 228 -19.71 2.82 -10.62
CA GLU A 228 -19.79 4.09 -9.88
C GLU A 228 -19.98 5.30 -10.79
N THR A 229 -19.30 5.33 -11.93
CA THR A 229 -19.40 6.44 -12.89
C THR A 229 -20.66 6.36 -13.77
N GLY A 230 -21.39 5.24 -13.71
CA GLY A 230 -22.59 4.99 -14.49
C GLY A 230 -22.32 4.86 -15.99
N VAL A 231 -21.11 4.43 -16.37
CA VAL A 231 -20.73 4.19 -17.76
C VAL A 231 -21.26 2.82 -18.18
N LYS A 232 -22.03 2.79 -19.27
CA LYS A 232 -22.52 1.54 -19.84
C LYS A 232 -21.36 0.80 -20.51
N MET A 233 -20.97 -0.31 -19.92
CA MET A 233 -20.08 -1.29 -20.54
C MET A 233 -20.87 -2.16 -21.52
N PRO A 234 -20.19 -2.91 -22.42
CA PRO A 234 -20.85 -3.86 -23.30
C PRO A 234 -21.78 -4.81 -22.52
N ASP A 235 -22.94 -5.13 -23.08
CA ASP A 235 -23.95 -6.01 -22.45
C ASP A 235 -23.51 -7.49 -22.34
N VAL A 236 -22.34 -7.82 -22.91
CA VAL A 236 -21.71 -9.16 -22.87
C VAL A 236 -20.73 -9.22 -21.70
N GLU A 237 -20.35 -10.42 -21.28
CA GLU A 237 -19.31 -10.69 -20.27
C GLU A 237 -17.91 -10.30 -20.77
N TRP A 238 -17.71 -8.99 -21.01
CA TRP A 238 -16.51 -8.42 -21.63
C TRP A 238 -15.22 -8.69 -20.84
N TRP A 239 -15.35 -9.01 -19.55
CA TRP A 239 -14.23 -9.38 -18.68
C TRP A 239 -13.60 -10.73 -19.05
N GLU A 240 -14.34 -11.64 -19.69
CA GLU A 240 -13.81 -12.93 -20.14
C GLU A 240 -12.73 -12.77 -21.21
N VAL A 241 -12.80 -11.69 -22.01
CA VAL A 241 -11.79 -11.35 -23.02
C VAL A 241 -10.42 -11.05 -22.40
N PHE A 242 -10.41 -10.71 -21.10
CA PHE A 242 -9.20 -10.42 -20.33
C PHE A 242 -8.82 -11.56 -19.37
N ASP A 243 -9.32 -12.78 -19.63
CA ASP A 243 -9.08 -13.98 -18.81
C ASP A 243 -9.47 -13.80 -17.33
N CYS A 244 -10.50 -13.00 -17.04
CA CYS A 244 -10.98 -12.74 -15.69
C CYS A 244 -12.32 -13.43 -15.45
N GLU A 245 -12.44 -14.13 -14.32
CA GLU A 245 -13.68 -14.81 -13.93
C GLU A 245 -14.62 -13.87 -13.17
N ARG A 246 -15.92 -14.15 -13.21
CA ARG A 246 -16.93 -13.32 -12.53
C ARG A 246 -16.72 -13.19 -11.03
N GLU A 247 -16.16 -14.23 -10.39
CA GLU A 247 -15.88 -14.25 -8.95
C GLU A 247 -14.81 -13.22 -8.59
N GLU A 248 -13.78 -13.09 -9.42
CA GLU A 248 -12.65 -12.15 -9.23
C GLU A 248 -13.09 -10.67 -9.32
N LEU A 249 -14.18 -10.38 -10.05
CA LEU A 249 -14.71 -9.01 -10.20
C LEU A 249 -15.35 -8.47 -8.89
N GLY A 250 -15.86 -9.36 -8.05
CA GLY A 250 -16.68 -9.00 -6.89
C GLY A 250 -15.92 -8.99 -5.57
N LEU A 251 -14.88 -9.84 -5.45
CA LEU A 251 -14.25 -10.20 -4.19
C LEU A 251 -13.19 -9.21 -3.71
N GLY A 252 -12.35 -8.66 -4.59
CA GLY A 252 -11.17 -7.94 -4.12
C GLY A 252 -11.45 -6.58 -3.48
N VAL A 253 -12.36 -5.79 -4.06
CA VAL A 253 -12.27 -4.33 -3.91
C VAL A 253 -13.54 -3.71 -3.30
N ARG A 254 -14.67 -4.43 -3.32
CA ARG A 254 -15.97 -3.95 -2.78
C ARG A 254 -16.10 -4.09 -1.26
N GLU A 255 -15.50 -5.12 -0.67
CA GLU A 255 -15.44 -5.22 0.80
C GLU A 255 -14.53 -4.16 1.40
N GLU A 256 -13.49 -3.73 0.66
CA GLU A 256 -12.51 -2.75 1.08
C GLU A 256 -13.06 -1.33 1.23
N VAL A 257 -13.97 -0.88 0.36
CA VAL A 257 -14.65 0.42 0.56
C VAL A 257 -15.48 0.42 1.84
N LYS A 258 -16.04 -0.72 2.28
CA LYS A 258 -16.71 -0.77 3.59
C LYS A 258 -15.74 -0.62 4.75
N TYR A 259 -14.51 -1.13 4.63
CA TYR A 259 -13.46 -0.92 5.64
C TYR A 259 -13.01 0.55 5.69
N LEU A 260 -12.94 1.24 4.55
CA LEU A 260 -12.50 2.64 4.46
C LEU A 260 -13.59 3.68 4.78
N ASP A 261 -14.88 3.39 4.53
CA ASP A 261 -16.01 4.32 4.78
C ASP A 261 -16.52 4.38 6.24
N GLY A 262 -15.83 3.72 7.20
CA GLY A 262 -16.05 4.00 8.64
C GLY A 262 -16.88 2.96 9.42
N GLY A 263 -16.56 1.67 9.27
CA GLY A 263 -17.19 0.59 10.06
C GLY A 263 -16.33 -0.12 11.11
N GLY A 264 -14.99 -0.07 11.02
CA GLY A 264 -14.10 -0.88 11.91
C GLY A 264 -12.99 -0.11 12.62
N VAL A 265 -12.52 1.01 12.07
CA VAL A 265 -11.31 1.68 12.57
C VAL A 265 -11.50 2.39 13.92
N VAL A 266 -12.74 2.78 14.27
CA VAL A 266 -13.00 3.58 15.48
C VAL A 266 -13.01 2.74 16.76
N ASP A 267 -13.37 1.46 16.69
CA ASP A 267 -13.35 0.56 17.86
C ASP A 267 -11.97 -0.09 18.07
N GLU A 268 -11.18 -0.31 17.01
CA GLU A 268 -9.90 -1.02 17.06
C GLU A 268 -8.74 -0.16 17.64
N GLU A 269 -8.77 1.17 17.45
CA GLU A 269 -7.75 2.09 18.01
C GLU A 269 -7.83 2.20 19.54
N ASP A 270 -9.04 2.17 20.10
CA ASP A 270 -9.28 2.22 21.55
C ASP A 270 -8.88 0.90 22.24
N GLU A 271 -8.94 -0.23 21.55
CA GLU A 271 -8.49 -1.53 22.04
C GLU A 271 -6.95 -1.65 21.97
N MET A 272 -6.34 -1.13 20.90
CA MET A 272 -4.87 -1.09 20.73
C MET A 272 -4.16 -0.22 21.77
N ALA A 273 -4.73 0.94 22.12
CA ALA A 273 -4.18 1.80 23.16
C ALA A 273 -4.21 1.13 24.55
N ARG A 274 -5.28 0.36 24.84
CA ARG A 274 -5.42 -0.37 26.12
C ARG A 274 -4.43 -1.53 26.25
N LEU A 275 -4.22 -2.29 25.17
CA LEU A 275 -3.29 -3.43 25.17
C LEU A 275 -1.81 -3.01 25.28
N MET A 276 -1.47 -1.82 24.78
CA MET A 276 -0.12 -1.23 24.93
C MET A 276 0.13 -0.76 26.37
N ASP A 277 -0.86 -0.16 27.03
CA ASP A 277 -0.75 0.29 28.43
C ASP A 277 -0.71 -0.88 29.43
N GLU A 278 -1.44 -1.96 29.18
CA GLU A 278 -1.45 -3.15 30.05
C GLU A 278 -0.10 -3.88 30.07
N LYS A 279 0.66 -3.83 28.96
CA LYS A 279 2.03 -4.37 28.89
C LYS A 279 3.10 -3.43 29.45
N ALA A 280 2.84 -2.14 29.58
CA ALA A 280 3.76 -1.19 30.21
C ALA A 280 3.67 -1.20 31.75
N GLY A 281 2.59 -1.78 32.30
CA GLY A 281 2.34 -1.89 33.74
C GLY A 281 2.68 -3.25 34.39
N ALA A 282 3.21 -4.21 33.63
CA ALA A 282 3.62 -5.54 34.11
C ALA A 282 5.14 -5.75 33.96
#